data_AF-A0A915HUE7-F1
#
_entry.id   AF-A0A915HUE7-F1
#
_cell.length_a   1.000
_cell.length_b   1.000
_cell.length_c   1.000
_cell.angle_alpha   90.00
_cell.angle_beta   90.00
_cell.angle_gamma   90.00
#
_symmetry.space_group_name_H-M   'P 1'
#
loop_
_entity.id
_entity.type
_entity.pdbx_description
1 polymer ?
#
loop_
_entity_poly.entity_id
_entity_poly.type
_entity_poly.pdbx_seq_one_letter_code
_entity_poly.pdbx_strand_id
1 'polypeptide(L)'
;MDVLIVLATTVAFAYSLIVLLTAALSQWPSSPMTFFDAPPMLMVFISLGRWLEHIAKGKTSEALKKLLSMKAKDAILVTMDVTTGQISSERKIDIELVQRGDILRSYFKLKVFTDRDSIT
;
A
#
# COMPACT_ATOMS: atom_id res chain seq x y z
N MET A 1 -13.69 3.06 9.43
CA MET A 1 -13.94 4.11 8.43
C MET A 1 -15.37 4.04 7.92
N ASP A 2 -15.80 2.90 7.39
CA ASP A 2 -17.08 2.80 6.67
C ASP A 2 -18.33 3.02 7.54
N VAL A 3 -18.32 2.63 8.83
CA VAL A 3 -19.48 2.81 9.74
C VAL A 3 -19.85 4.28 9.92
N LEU A 4 -18.87 5.17 10.11
CA LEU A 4 -19.12 6.60 10.32
C LEU A 4 -19.65 7.28 9.05
N ILE A 5 -19.14 6.85 7.89
CA ILE A 5 -19.59 7.32 6.57
C ILE A 5 -21.04 6.90 6.33
N VAL A 6 -21.36 5.64 6.59
CA VAL A 6 -22.74 5.10 6.45
C VAL A 6 -23.71 5.81 7.40
N LEU A 7 -23.30 6.07 8.64
CA LEU A 7 -24.14 6.79 9.61
C LEU A 7 -24.40 8.23 9.17
N ALA A 8 -23.37 8.95 8.70
CA ALA A 8 -23.52 10.33 8.23
C ALA A 8 -24.42 10.46 7.00
N THR A 9 -24.26 9.57 6.00
CA THR A 9 -25.08 9.60 4.79
C THR A 9 -26.53 9.22 5.08
N THR A 10 -26.76 8.26 5.98
CA THR A 10 -28.10 7.84 6.39
C THR A 10 -28.84 8.95 7.13
N VAL A 11 -28.19 9.63 8.08
CA VAL A 11 -28.79 10.77 8.82
C VAL A 11 -29.10 11.93 7.88
N ALA A 12 -28.18 12.28 6.97
CA ALA A 12 -28.38 13.37 6.01
C ALA A 12 -29.52 13.06 5.03
N PHE A 13 -29.62 11.82 4.53
CA PHE A 13 -30.70 11.39 3.65
C PHE A 13 -32.05 11.35 4.37
N ALA A 14 -32.09 10.79 5.58
CA ALA A 14 -33.31 10.73 6.39
C ALA A 14 -33.84 12.13 6.75
N TYR A 15 -32.95 13.04 7.14
CA TYR A 15 -33.31 14.44 7.39
C TYR A 15 -33.91 15.10 6.14
N SER A 16 -33.26 14.95 4.98
CA SER A 16 -33.74 15.50 3.71
C SER A 16 -35.12 14.94 3.33
N LEU A 17 -35.34 13.63 3.54
CA LEU A 17 -36.61 12.96 3.27
C LEU A 17 -37.73 13.42 4.20
N ILE A 18 -37.46 13.61 5.49
CA ILE A 18 -38.43 14.11 6.48
C ILE A 18 -38.82 15.55 6.14
N VAL A 19 -37.85 16.42 5.82
CA VAL A 19 -38.14 17.80 5.41
C VAL A 19 -38.97 17.82 4.12
N LEU A 20 -38.67 16.96 3.15
CA LEU A 20 -39.46 16.84 1.92
C LEU A 20 -40.90 16.37 2.19
N LEU A 21 -41.08 15.34 3.02
CA LEU A 21 -42.40 14.80 3.39
C LEU A 21 -43.25 15.83 4.14
N THR A 22 -42.65 16.53 5.11
CA THR A 22 -43.35 17.58 5.88
C THR A 22 -43.73 18.77 5.03
N ALA A 23 -42.87 19.18 4.08
CA ALA A 23 -43.17 20.23 3.11
C ALA A 23 -44.30 19.81 2.15
N ALA A 24 -44.30 18.56 1.68
CA ALA A 24 -45.34 18.03 0.79
C ALA A 24 -46.71 17.92 1.48
N LEU A 25 -46.74 17.46 2.74
CA LEU A 25 -47.97 17.31 3.53
C LEU A 25 -48.56 18.66 3.99
N SER A 26 -47.72 19.67 4.26
CA SER A 26 -48.18 20.96 4.80
C SER A 26 -48.58 21.99 3.74
N GLN A 27 -48.44 21.68 2.44
CA GLN A 27 -48.79 22.55 1.29
C GLN A 27 -48.40 24.03 1.53
N TRP A 28 -47.16 24.26 1.97
CA TRP A 28 -46.68 25.62 2.22
C TRP A 28 -46.54 26.42 0.91
N PRO A 29 -47.04 27.66 0.84
CA PRO A 29 -47.06 28.47 -0.38
C PRO A 29 -45.68 29.03 -0.80
N SER A 30 -44.66 28.89 0.04
CA SER A 30 -43.28 29.28 -0.27
C SER A 30 -42.37 28.08 -0.11
N SER A 31 -41.55 27.83 -1.14
CA SER A 31 -40.51 26.80 -1.17
C SER A 31 -39.68 26.87 0.10
N PRO A 32 -39.78 25.91 1.03
CA PRO A 32 -38.92 25.90 2.20
C PRO A 32 -37.46 25.81 1.72
N MET A 33 -36.56 26.55 2.35
CA MET A 33 -35.12 26.51 2.07
C MET A 33 -34.60 25.13 2.49
N THR A 34 -34.72 24.15 1.60
CA THR A 34 -34.31 22.77 1.82
C THR A 34 -32.81 22.65 1.62
N PHE A 35 -32.08 22.11 2.61
CA PHE A 35 -30.66 21.75 2.49
C PHE A 35 -30.46 20.49 1.65
N PHE A 36 -31.17 20.37 0.52
CA PHE A 36 -31.12 19.18 -0.33
C PHE A 36 -29.76 19.03 -1.05
N ASP A 37 -29.03 20.14 -1.21
CA ASP A 37 -27.74 20.19 -1.90
C ASP A 37 -26.54 19.83 -1.01
N ALA A 38 -26.67 19.96 0.32
CA ALA A 38 -25.56 19.69 1.24
C ALA A 38 -25.18 18.20 1.32
N PRO A 39 -26.12 17.23 1.39
CA PRO A 39 -25.79 15.80 1.44
C PRO A 39 -25.04 15.28 0.18
N PRO A 40 -25.48 15.59 -1.06
CA PRO A 40 -24.72 15.21 -2.26
C PRO A 40 -23.31 15.81 -2.29
N MET A 41 -23.16 17.08 -1.90
CA MET A 41 -21.85 17.76 -1.87
C MET A 41 -20.88 17.08 -0.88
N LEU A 42 -21.34 16.74 0.33
CA LEU A 42 -20.55 16.00 1.31
C LEU A 42 -20.18 14.60 0.83
N MET A 43 -21.11 13.90 0.17
CA MET A 43 -20.87 12.58 -0.40
C MET A 43 -19.72 12.62 -1.43
N VAL A 44 -19.71 13.63 -2.31
CA VAL A 44 -18.64 13.82 -3.30
C VAL A 44 -17.30 14.05 -2.62
N PHE A 45 -17.22 14.93 -1.62
CA PHE A 45 -15.97 15.21 -0.91
C PHE A 45 -15.41 13.98 -0.17
N ILE A 46 -16.27 13.21 0.49
CA ILE A 46 -15.86 11.98 1.19
C ILE A 46 -15.33 10.95 0.19
N SER A 47 -16.05 10.75 -0.92
CA SER A 47 -15.65 9.78 -1.96
C SER A 47 -14.35 10.20 -2.64
N LEU A 48 -14.18 11.50 -2.89
CA LEU A 48 -12.94 12.06 -3.45
C LEU A 48 -11.76 11.84 -2.49
N GLY A 49 -11.96 12.05 -1.19
CA GLY A 49 -10.95 11.80 -0.17
C GLY A 49 -10.49 10.33 -0.16
N ARG A 50 -11.44 9.39 -0.18
CA ARG A 50 -11.13 7.94 -0.28
C ARG A 50 -10.42 7.57 -1.57
N TRP A 51 -10.79 8.20 -2.67
CA TRP A 51 -10.14 7.96 -3.97
C TRP A 51 -8.68 8.45 -3.96
N LEU A 52 -8.42 9.65 -3.44
CA LEU A 52 -7.06 10.17 -3.26
C LEU A 52 -6.24 9.30 -2.30
N GLU A 53 -6.84 8.84 -1.21
CA GLU A 53 -6.20 7.91 -0.27
C GLU A 53 -5.81 6.59 -0.95
N HIS A 54 -6.68 6.03 -1.79
CA HIS A 54 -6.40 4.83 -2.55
C HIS A 54 -5.26 5.03 -3.56
N ILE A 55 -5.22 6.18 -4.26
CA ILE A 55 -4.13 6.52 -5.18
C ILE A 55 -2.79 6.61 -4.43
N ALA A 56 -2.75 7.27 -3.27
CA ALA A 56 -1.55 7.41 -2.47
C ALA A 56 -1.05 6.05 -1.92
N LYS A 57 -1.97 5.21 -1.46
CA LYS A 57 -1.66 3.83 -1.02
C LYS A 57 -1.18 2.94 -2.16
N GLY A 58 -1.68 3.14 -3.38
CA GLY A 58 -1.20 2.41 -4.56
C GLY A 58 0.28 2.65 -4.86
N LYS A 59 0.70 3.92 -4.86
CA LYS A 59 2.09 4.31 -5.12
C LYS A 59 3.07 3.81 -4.05
N THR A 60 2.68 3.84 -2.79
CA THR A 60 3.50 3.30 -1.69
C THR A 60 3.59 1.77 -1.73
N SER A 61 2.49 1.09 -2.07
CA SER A 61 2.48 -0.38 -2.26
C SER A 61 3.41 -0.83 -3.38
N GLU A 62 3.49 -0.08 -4.49
CA GLU A 62 4.39 -0.37 -5.59
C GLU A 62 5.87 -0.26 -5.17
N ALA A 63 6.22 0.82 -4.47
CA ALA A 63 7.57 0.98 -3.93
C ALA A 63 7.92 -0.11 -2.91
N LEU A 64 6.98 -0.49 -2.03
CA LEU A 64 7.16 -1.58 -1.07
C LEU A 64 7.36 -2.93 -1.77
N LYS A 65 6.55 -3.24 -2.79
CA LYS A 65 6.74 -4.44 -3.62
C LYS A 65 8.10 -4.44 -4.30
N LYS A 66 8.57 -3.29 -4.79
CA LYS A 66 9.90 -3.15 -5.39
C LYS A 66 11.01 -3.42 -4.38
N LEU A 67 10.91 -2.88 -3.16
CA LEU A 67 11.83 -3.18 -2.06
C LEU A 67 11.84 -4.67 -1.70
N LEU A 68 10.66 -5.29 -1.56
CA LEU A 68 10.54 -6.72 -1.28
C LEU A 68 11.11 -7.59 -2.41
N SER A 69 10.97 -7.16 -3.67
CA SER A 69 11.52 -7.88 -4.83
C SER A 69 13.05 -7.82 -4.93
N MET A 70 13.69 -6.85 -4.29
CA MET A 70 15.15 -6.74 -4.21
C MET A 70 15.76 -7.64 -3.14
N LYS A 71 14.96 -8.27 -2.28
CA LYS A 71 15.45 -9.31 -1.37
C LYS A 71 15.93 -10.51 -2.20
N ALA A 72 17.12 -11.02 -1.89
CA ALA A 72 17.65 -12.21 -2.54
C ALA A 72 16.72 -13.40 -2.28
N LYS A 73 16.23 -14.02 -3.36
CA LYS A 73 15.41 -15.24 -3.30
C LYS A 73 16.24 -16.51 -3.16
N ASP A 74 17.44 -16.50 -3.75
CA ASP A 74 18.30 -17.67 -3.83
C ASP A 74 19.63 -17.41 -3.12
N ALA A 75 20.13 -18.43 -2.43
CA ALA A 75 21.46 -18.47 -1.84
C ALA A 75 22.25 -19.66 -2.42
N ILE A 76 23.58 -19.52 -2.51
CA ILE A 76 24.47 -20.61 -2.92
C ILE A 76 25.18 -21.12 -1.68
N LEU A 77 24.79 -22.31 -1.25
CA LEU A 77 25.38 -23.04 -0.12
C LEU A 77 26.64 -23.75 -0.59
N VAL A 78 27.72 -23.53 0.16
CA VAL A 78 29.02 -24.17 -0.07
C VAL A 78 29.24 -25.16 1.06
N THR A 79 29.33 -26.44 0.72
CA THR A 79 29.72 -27.48 1.69
C THR A 79 31.22 -27.69 1.61
N MET A 80 31.93 -27.42 2.71
CA MET A 80 33.37 -27.68 2.83
C MET A 80 33.60 -29.05 3.46
N ASP A 81 34.53 -29.82 2.90
CA ASP A 81 34.96 -31.07 3.54
C ASP A 81 35.92 -30.76 4.68
N VAL A 82 35.58 -31.22 5.89
CA VAL A 82 36.31 -30.95 7.14
C VAL A 82 37.72 -31.54 7.12
N THR A 83 37.99 -32.49 6.22
CA THR A 83 39.23 -33.28 6.19
C THR A 83 40.30 -32.69 5.27
N THR A 84 39.92 -31.97 4.22
CA THR A 84 40.83 -31.44 3.19
C THR A 84 40.74 -29.92 3.00
N GLY A 85 39.77 -29.26 3.64
CA GLY A 85 39.54 -27.82 3.46
C GLY A 85 39.14 -27.45 2.03
N GLN A 86 38.79 -28.44 1.20
CA GLN A 86 38.39 -28.24 -0.18
C GLN A 86 36.87 -28.10 -0.29
N ILE A 87 36.46 -27.31 -1.28
CA ILE A 87 35.04 -27.10 -1.61
C ILE A 87 34.51 -28.39 -2.23
N SER A 88 33.63 -29.08 -1.50
CA SER A 88 33.10 -30.39 -1.91
C SER A 88 31.90 -30.25 -2.85
N SER A 89 31.04 -29.25 -2.61
CA SER A 89 29.89 -29.00 -3.49
C SER A 89 29.33 -27.58 -3.33
N GLU A 90 28.87 -27.00 -4.43
CA GLU A 90 28.07 -25.78 -4.45
C GLU A 90 26.62 -26.14 -4.86
N ARG A 91 25.64 -25.75 -4.03
CA ARG A 91 24.22 -25.97 -4.33
C ARG A 91 23.44 -24.67 -4.19
N LYS A 92 22.56 -24.41 -5.17
CA LYS A 92 21.58 -23.33 -5.11
C LYS A 92 20.38 -23.76 -4.25
N ILE A 93 20.09 -23.01 -3.19
CA ILE A 93 18.98 -23.25 -2.28
C ILE A 93 18.16 -21.96 -2.09
N ASP A 94 16.89 -22.10 -1.70
CA ASP A 94 16.05 -20.96 -1.33
C ASP A 94 16.58 -20.32 -0.05
N ILE A 95 16.52 -18.98 0.05
CA ILE A 95 16.95 -18.23 1.23
C ILE A 95 16.19 -18.65 2.50
N GLU A 96 14.98 -19.18 2.38
CA GLU A 96 14.18 -19.67 3.51
C GLU A 96 14.71 -20.98 4.12
N LEU A 97 15.51 -21.74 3.35
CA LEU A 97 16.09 -23.02 3.79
C LEU A 97 17.48 -22.86 4.42
N VAL A 98 18.01 -21.63 4.48
CA VAL A 98 19.32 -21.33 5.07
C VAL A 98 19.25 -21.38 6.60
N GLN A 99 20.16 -22.13 7.22
CA GLN A 99 20.25 -22.27 8.66
C GLN A 99 21.44 -21.51 9.25
N ARG A 100 21.41 -21.23 10.57
CA ARG A 100 22.55 -20.61 11.26
C ARG A 100 23.74 -21.59 11.24
N GLY A 101 24.85 -21.16 10.66
CA GLY A 101 26.07 -21.96 10.53
C GLY A 101 26.40 -22.34 9.08
N ASP A 102 25.49 -22.10 8.15
CA ASP A 102 25.71 -22.36 6.72
C ASP A 102 26.73 -21.38 6.11
N ILE A 103 27.64 -21.92 5.29
CA ILE A 103 28.62 -21.13 4.56
C ILE A 103 28.04 -20.81 3.18
N LEU A 104 27.78 -19.53 2.94
CA LEU A 104 27.21 -19.06 1.68
C LEU A 104 28.27 -18.34 0.82
N ARG A 105 28.20 -18.53 -0.50
CA ARG A 105 29.05 -17.80 -1.45
C ARG A 105 28.46 -16.43 -1.75
N SER A 106 29.11 -15.36 -1.29
CA SER A 106 28.73 -13.98 -1.60
C SER A 106 29.23 -13.57 -2.98
N TYR A 107 28.31 -13.31 -3.92
CA TYR A 107 28.62 -12.57 -5.14
C TYR A 107 28.47 -11.08 -4.86
N PHE A 108 29.48 -10.47 -4.27
CA PHE A 108 29.52 -9.03 -4.07
C PHE A 108 29.73 -8.33 -5.42
N LYS A 109 28.67 -8.22 -6.22
CA LYS A 109 28.69 -7.55 -7.53
C LYS A 109 28.52 -6.04 -7.32
N LEU A 110 29.42 -5.44 -6.55
CA LEU A 110 29.46 -4.00 -6.42
C LEU A 110 30.10 -3.46 -7.70
N LYS A 111 29.27 -2.89 -8.59
CA LYS A 111 29.77 -2.04 -9.67
C LYS A 111 30.20 -0.74 -9.02
N VAL A 112 31.39 -0.75 -8.43
CA VAL A 112 32.07 0.44 -7.94
C VAL A 112 32.37 1.27 -9.19
N PHE A 113 31.51 2.25 -9.48
CA PHE A 113 31.92 3.39 -10.29
C PHE A 113 32.91 4.17 -9.44
N THR A 114 34.18 3.76 -9.50
CA THR A 114 35.26 4.64 -9.06
C THR A 114 35.42 5.65 -10.17
N ASP A 115 34.95 6.87 -9.92
CA ASP A 115 35.41 8.04 -10.65
C ASP A 115 36.90 8.17 -10.31
N ARG A 116 37.75 7.94 -11.32
CA ARG A 116 39.19 8.07 -11.20
C ARG A 116 39.67 8.89 -12.38
N ASP A 117 39.18 10.13 -12.49
CA ASP A 117 39.72 11.17 -13.37
C ASP A 117 39.80 12.53 -12.65
N SER A 118 40.39 12.55 -11.45
CA SER A 118 41.08 13.75 -11.00
C SER A 118 42.30 13.38 -10.16
N ILE A 119 43.37 14.14 -10.34
CA ILE A 119 44.65 14.09 -9.63
C ILE A 119 45.65 13.00 -10.10
N THR A 120 46.29 13.23 -11.24
CA THR A 120 47.73 13.55 -11.37
C THR A 120 48.05 13.94 -12.80
#